data_AF-A0A7C6T390-F1
#
_entry.id   AF-A0A7C6T390-F1
#
_cell.length_a   1.000
_cell.length_b   1.000
_cell.length_c   1.000
_cell.angle_alpha   90.00
_cell.angle_beta   90.00
_cell.angle_gamma   90.00
#
_symmetry.space_group_name_H-M   'P 1'
#
loop_
_entity.id
_entity.type
_entity.pdbx_description
1 polymer ?
#
loop_
_entity_poly.entity_id
_entity_poly.type
_entity_poly.pdbx_seq_one_letter_code
_entity_poly.pdbx_strand_id
1 'polypeptide(L)'
;MMPGWSRLPTAKGEPSVSEKSSYKDVFIFDHPLIQHKLAIMRDKDTSTKEFRELVSEVSMLMAYEVTRDLPLRPVDVETPIGIAHCHMIEGKKLALIPILRAGLGMVEGMINLVPMAKVGHIGLYRDPETLEPIEYYCKLPDDIQNRDVILLDPMLATGGSAAASVGFLKDRNIEHIKFVCLIAAPEGIERLHSEHPDVPIFCAGLDERLNEHAYTVPGLGDAGDRLFGTK
;
A
#
# COMPACT_ATOMS: atom_id res chain seq x y z
N MET A 1 -26.52 37.56 8.14
CA MET A 1 -26.69 36.64 7.01
C MET A 1 -25.42 36.78 6.15
N MET A 2 -24.41 35.94 6.38
CA MET A 2 -23.16 35.99 5.61
C MET A 2 -23.26 35.09 4.36
N PRO A 3 -22.68 35.49 3.22
CA PRO A 3 -22.93 34.86 1.93
C PRO A 3 -22.20 33.52 1.82
N GLY A 4 -22.80 32.62 1.05
CA GLY A 4 -22.45 31.21 0.96
C GLY A 4 -21.01 30.91 0.56
N TRP A 5 -20.36 30.08 1.37
CA TRP A 5 -19.43 29.08 0.86
C TRP A 5 -20.23 27.83 0.46
N SER A 6 -20.86 27.89 -0.70
CA SER A 6 -21.51 26.75 -1.32
C SER A 6 -20.55 26.09 -2.32
N ARG A 7 -19.79 25.11 -1.80
CA ARG A 7 -19.44 23.80 -2.39
C ARG A 7 -18.23 23.25 -1.63
N LEU A 8 -18.52 22.51 -0.56
CA LEU A 8 -17.55 21.55 0.00
C LEU A 8 -17.28 20.49 -1.08
N PRO A 9 -16.02 20.06 -1.30
CA PRO A 9 -15.78 18.84 -2.05
C PRO A 9 -16.50 17.71 -1.30
N THR A 10 -17.38 16.99 -1.99
CA THR A 10 -17.85 15.69 -1.47
C THR A 10 -16.61 14.83 -1.22
N ALA A 11 -16.56 14.15 -0.07
CA ALA A 11 -15.43 13.39 0.49
C ALA A 11 -14.96 12.16 -0.34
N LYS A 12 -15.05 12.23 -1.67
CA LYS A 12 -14.46 11.29 -2.62
C LYS A 12 -13.46 12.05 -3.47
N GLY A 13 -12.36 12.48 -2.86
CA GLY A 13 -11.20 12.92 -3.63
C GLY A 13 -10.53 11.68 -4.20
N GLU A 14 -10.77 11.37 -5.48
CA GLU A 14 -9.98 10.37 -6.18
C GLU A 14 -8.49 10.77 -6.08
N PRO A 15 -7.56 9.83 -5.83
CA PRO A 15 -6.13 10.13 -5.81
C PRO A 15 -5.71 10.85 -7.10
N SER A 16 -4.70 11.70 -7.01
CA SER A 16 -4.13 12.31 -8.21
C SER A 16 -3.39 11.23 -8.97
N VAL A 17 -4.06 10.63 -9.95
CA VAL A 17 -3.56 9.56 -10.81
C VAL A 17 -3.34 10.18 -12.18
N SER A 18 -2.09 10.30 -12.66
CA SER A 18 -1.90 10.43 -14.10
C SER A 18 -2.09 9.06 -14.76
N GLU A 19 -2.93 9.05 -15.79
CA GLU A 19 -3.37 7.88 -16.54
C GLU A 19 -4.32 6.97 -15.75
N LYS A 20 -5.61 7.02 -16.11
CA LYS A 20 -6.55 5.97 -15.74
C LYS A 20 -6.01 4.66 -16.30
N SER A 21 -5.45 3.84 -15.41
CA SER A 21 -5.15 2.45 -15.69
C SER A 21 -6.34 1.81 -16.40
N SER A 22 -6.08 0.97 -17.41
CA SER A 22 -7.14 0.15 -18.01
C SER A 22 -7.78 -0.80 -17.01
N TYR A 23 -7.11 -1.02 -15.88
CA TYR A 23 -7.59 -1.81 -14.76
C TYR A 23 -8.43 -0.94 -13.82
N LYS A 24 -9.66 -1.41 -13.57
CA LYS A 24 -10.54 -0.81 -12.56
C LYS A 24 -9.90 -0.90 -11.17
N ASP A 25 -10.04 0.15 -10.36
CA ASP A 25 -9.56 0.20 -8.96
C ASP A 25 -8.03 -0.02 -8.79
N VAL A 26 -7.26 0.33 -9.84
CA VAL A 26 -5.79 0.42 -9.79
C VAL A 26 -5.35 1.88 -9.89
N PHE A 27 -4.56 2.32 -8.92
CA PHE A 27 -4.08 3.69 -8.79
C PHE A 27 -2.56 3.72 -8.93
N ILE A 28 -2.07 4.32 -10.01
CA ILE A 28 -0.64 4.46 -10.30
C ILE A 28 -0.21 5.87 -9.88
N PHE A 29 0.77 5.98 -8.99
CA PHE A 29 1.25 7.25 -8.47
C PHE A 29 2.40 7.81 -9.29
N ASP A 30 2.13 8.86 -10.06
CA ASP A 30 3.06 9.50 -10.99
C ASP A 30 3.79 10.72 -10.44
N HIS A 31 3.61 11.02 -9.14
CA HIS A 31 4.23 12.18 -8.51
C HIS A 31 5.76 12.22 -8.79
N PRO A 32 6.34 13.35 -9.24
CA PRO A 32 7.73 13.39 -9.72
C PRO A 32 8.76 12.91 -8.69
N LEU A 33 8.55 13.17 -7.40
CA LEU A 33 9.45 12.65 -6.34
C LEU A 33 9.36 11.13 -6.17
N ILE A 34 8.18 10.54 -6.38
CA ILE A 34 8.01 9.07 -6.37
C ILE A 34 8.76 8.50 -7.56
N GLN A 35 8.53 9.04 -8.77
CA GLN A 35 9.17 8.57 -10.00
C GLN A 35 10.70 8.71 -9.97
N HIS A 36 11.21 9.85 -9.46
CA HIS A 36 12.64 10.07 -9.29
C HIS A 36 13.28 9.03 -8.35
N LYS A 37 12.68 8.80 -7.18
CA LYS A 37 13.18 7.81 -6.21
C LYS A 37 13.03 6.38 -6.72
N LEU A 38 11.95 6.09 -7.44
CA LEU A 38 11.73 4.80 -8.10
C LEU A 38 12.80 4.52 -9.15
N ALA A 39 13.21 5.53 -9.94
CA ALA A 39 14.30 5.39 -10.89
C ALA A 39 15.63 5.01 -10.20
N ILE A 40 15.96 5.65 -9.07
CA ILE A 40 17.14 5.29 -8.27
C ILE A 40 16.99 3.88 -7.70
N MET A 41 15.82 3.53 -7.16
CA MET A 41 15.56 2.16 -6.69
C MET A 41 15.72 1.12 -7.79
N ARG A 42 15.43 1.43 -9.06
CA ARG A 42 15.62 0.48 -10.17
C ARG A 42 17.08 0.30 -10.56
N ASP A 43 17.94 1.27 -10.28
CA ASP A 43 19.37 1.16 -10.56
C ASP A 43 19.96 -0.02 -9.76
N LYS A 44 20.62 -0.93 -10.48
CA LYS A 44 21.27 -2.12 -9.92
C LYS A 44 22.44 -1.76 -9.02
N ASP A 45 23.03 -0.58 -9.20
CA ASP A 45 24.22 -0.12 -8.47
C ASP A 45 23.84 0.63 -7.17
N THR A 46 22.54 0.90 -6.93
CA THR A 46 22.04 1.46 -5.66
C THR A 46 22.24 0.49 -4.52
N SER A 47 22.97 0.95 -3.49
CA SER A 47 23.34 0.16 -2.33
C SER A 47 22.14 -0.28 -1.49
N THR A 48 22.28 -1.38 -0.71
CA THR A 48 21.24 -1.85 0.23
C THR A 48 20.77 -0.78 1.21
N LYS A 49 21.69 0.06 1.70
CA LYS A 49 21.34 1.17 2.62
C LYS A 49 20.42 2.17 1.92
N GLU A 50 20.86 2.65 0.77
CA GLU A 50 20.13 3.65 -0.02
C GLU A 50 18.79 3.10 -0.52
N PHE A 51 18.74 1.86 -0.98
CA PHE A 51 17.51 1.19 -1.38
C PHE A 51 16.49 1.17 -0.23
N ARG A 52 16.92 0.80 0.99
CA ARG A 52 16.04 0.80 2.17
C ARG A 52 15.52 2.18 2.52
N GLU A 53 16.37 3.21 2.46
CA GLU A 53 15.99 4.60 2.70
C GLU A 53 14.95 5.05 1.66
N LEU A 54 15.18 4.76 0.38
CA LEU A 54 14.26 5.11 -0.70
C LEU A 54 12.91 4.38 -0.60
N VAL A 55 12.89 3.09 -0.24
CA VAL A 55 11.64 2.35 -0.01
C VAL A 55 10.82 3.01 1.10
N SER A 56 11.46 3.40 2.21
CA SER A 56 10.80 4.10 3.32
C SER A 56 10.26 5.47 2.89
N GLU A 57 11.07 6.28 2.19
CA GLU A 57 10.68 7.59 1.69
C GLU A 57 9.52 7.52 0.70
N VAL A 58 9.56 6.62 -0.27
CA VAL A 58 8.47 6.41 -1.23
C VAL A 58 7.23 5.91 -0.52
N SER A 59 7.36 4.98 0.44
CA SER A 59 6.22 4.48 1.21
C SER A 59 5.52 5.59 2.00
N MET A 60 6.26 6.55 2.55
CA MET A 60 5.69 7.73 3.20
C MET A 60 4.91 8.62 2.22
N LEU A 61 5.45 8.84 1.01
CA LEU A 61 4.75 9.59 -0.04
C LEU A 61 3.48 8.87 -0.52
N MET A 62 3.56 7.54 -0.68
CA MET A 62 2.40 6.71 -1.02
C MET A 62 1.34 6.72 0.07
N ALA A 63 1.74 6.71 1.35
CA ALA A 63 0.81 6.80 2.48
C ALA A 63 -0.11 8.02 2.37
N TYR A 64 0.43 9.16 1.92
CA TYR A 64 -0.33 10.40 1.73
C TYR A 64 -1.43 10.24 0.68
N GLU A 65 -1.15 9.55 -0.43
CA GLU A 65 -2.15 9.28 -1.47
C GLU A 65 -3.15 8.19 -1.05
N VAL A 66 -2.66 7.10 -0.45
CA VAL A 66 -3.49 5.94 -0.05
C VAL A 66 -4.55 6.31 1.00
N THR A 67 -4.27 7.35 1.81
CA THR A 67 -5.15 7.83 2.89
C THR A 67 -6.00 9.04 2.51
N ARG A 68 -6.02 9.43 1.23
CA ARG A 68 -6.74 10.60 0.75
C ARG A 68 -8.25 10.55 0.96
N ASP A 69 -8.82 9.34 1.05
CA ASP A 69 -10.24 9.07 1.22
C ASP A 69 -10.67 8.88 2.69
N LEU A 70 -9.77 9.12 3.66
CA LEU A 70 -10.13 9.00 5.07
C LEU A 70 -11.29 9.96 5.43
N PRO A 71 -12.34 9.47 6.11
CA PRO A 71 -13.48 10.30 6.42
C PRO A 71 -13.11 11.35 7.47
N LEU A 72 -13.79 12.49 7.38
CA LEU A 72 -13.60 13.62 8.28
C LEU A 72 -14.91 13.93 9.00
N ARG A 73 -14.82 14.27 10.28
CA ARG A 73 -15.93 14.85 11.05
C ARG A 73 -15.67 16.31 11.40
N PRO A 74 -16.72 17.16 11.42
CA PRO A 74 -16.60 18.53 11.89
C PRO A 74 -16.30 18.55 13.40
N VAL A 75 -15.47 19.50 13.82
CA VAL A 75 -15.16 19.78 15.23
C VAL A 75 -15.01 21.27 15.45
N ASP A 76 -15.45 21.75 16.61
CA ASP A 76 -15.14 23.09 17.08
C ASP A 76 -13.89 23.02 17.96
N VAL A 77 -12.88 23.84 17.64
CA VAL A 77 -11.62 23.92 18.39
C VAL A 77 -11.44 25.34 18.91
N GLU A 78 -11.19 25.48 20.21
CA GLU A 78 -10.80 26.75 20.80
C GLU A 78 -9.33 27.03 20.47
N THR A 79 -9.10 28.08 19.68
CA THR A 79 -7.76 28.61 19.38
C THR A 79 -7.43 29.74 20.34
N PRO A 80 -6.17 30.19 20.44
CA PRO A 80 -5.80 31.34 21.27
C PRO A 80 -6.56 32.65 20.96
N ILE A 81 -7.25 32.75 19.83
CA ILE A 81 -7.96 33.96 19.36
C ILE A 81 -9.50 33.76 19.29
N GLY A 82 -10.00 32.53 19.47
CA GLY A 82 -11.43 32.21 19.42
C GLY A 82 -11.75 30.82 18.88
N ILE A 83 -13.04 30.53 18.69
CA ILE A 83 -13.52 29.23 18.18
C ILE A 83 -13.28 29.14 16.66
N ALA A 84 -12.65 28.05 16.23
CA ALA A 84 -12.49 27.67 14.83
C ALA A 84 -13.32 26.42 14.50
N HIS A 85 -14.00 26.44 13.35
CA HIS A 85 -14.71 25.28 12.81
C HIS A 85 -13.75 24.47 11.93
N CYS A 86 -13.30 23.33 12.45
CA CYS A 86 -12.27 22.49 11.86
C CYS A 86 -12.80 21.09 11.52
N HIS A 87 -11.91 20.25 10.99
CA HIS A 87 -12.18 18.84 10.72
C HIS A 87 -11.13 17.96 11.39
N MET A 88 -11.54 16.79 11.85
CA MET A 88 -10.64 15.74 12.35
C MET A 88 -10.97 14.43 11.64
N ILE A 89 -9.97 13.56 11.50
CA ILE A 89 -10.16 12.21 10.97
C ILE A 89 -11.19 11.46 11.83
N GLU A 90 -12.14 10.84 11.14
CA GLU A 90 -13.17 9.95 11.68
C GLU A 90 -12.97 8.55 11.10
N GLY A 91 -13.77 7.58 11.57
CA GLY A 91 -13.86 6.26 10.97
C GLY A 91 -12.96 5.23 11.67
N LYS A 92 -12.77 4.12 10.97
CA LYS A 92 -11.97 3.00 11.45
C LYS A 92 -10.50 3.44 11.55
N LYS A 93 -9.81 2.92 12.57
CA LYS A 93 -8.35 3.13 12.70
C LYS A 93 -7.63 2.30 11.64
N LEU A 94 -6.43 2.70 11.26
CA LEU A 94 -5.64 1.94 10.27
C LEU A 94 -4.88 0.77 10.91
N ALA A 95 -4.65 -0.27 10.12
CA ALA A 95 -3.68 -1.33 10.39
C ALA A 95 -2.76 -1.53 9.17
N LEU A 96 -1.45 -1.59 9.42
CA LEU A 96 -0.44 -1.87 8.40
C LEU A 96 -0.02 -3.33 8.52
N ILE A 97 -0.19 -4.10 7.45
CA ILE A 97 0.11 -5.54 7.42
C ILE A 97 1.15 -5.79 6.33
N PRO A 98 2.46 -5.77 6.64
CA PRO A 98 3.50 -6.27 5.74
C PRO A 98 3.38 -7.77 5.47
N ILE A 99 3.51 -8.15 4.20
CA ILE A 99 3.84 -9.52 3.79
C ILE A 99 5.35 -9.71 3.99
N LEU A 100 5.72 -10.67 4.83
CA LEU A 100 7.11 -10.93 5.15
C LEU A 100 7.83 -11.58 3.96
N ARG A 101 9.08 -11.20 3.65
CA ARG A 101 9.93 -10.25 4.40
C ARG A 101 9.89 -8.83 3.84
N ALA A 102 9.73 -8.68 2.52
CA ALA A 102 9.94 -7.40 1.82
C ALA A 102 8.95 -6.30 2.24
N GLY A 103 7.72 -6.65 2.60
CA GLY A 103 6.71 -5.71 3.13
C GLY A 103 7.20 -4.86 4.31
N LEU A 104 8.12 -5.38 5.13
CA LEU A 104 8.67 -4.66 6.27
C LEU A 104 9.37 -3.36 5.86
N GLY A 105 9.98 -3.31 4.67
CA GLY A 105 10.67 -2.12 4.19
C GLY A 105 9.74 -0.90 4.05
N MET A 106 8.44 -1.13 3.88
CA MET A 106 7.44 -0.07 3.66
C MET A 106 6.83 0.46 4.96
N VAL A 107 6.93 -0.30 6.06
CA VAL A 107 6.20 -0.01 7.30
C VAL A 107 6.64 1.30 7.94
N GLU A 108 7.95 1.53 8.02
CA GLU A 108 8.50 2.72 8.68
C GLU A 108 8.01 4.02 8.00
N GLY A 109 8.07 4.08 6.68
CA GLY A 109 7.56 5.22 5.91
C GLY A 109 6.07 5.48 6.13
N MET A 110 5.27 4.41 6.16
CA MET A 110 3.82 4.51 6.41
C MET A 110 3.51 4.98 7.83
N ILE A 111 4.21 4.45 8.84
CA ILE A 111 4.04 4.84 10.26
C ILE A 111 4.42 6.30 10.49
N ASN A 112 5.46 6.81 9.81
CA ASN A 112 5.87 8.20 9.96
C ASN A 112 4.75 9.18 9.59
N LEU A 113 3.87 8.82 8.65
CA LEU A 113 2.69 9.62 8.32
C LEU A 113 1.47 9.27 9.18
N VAL A 114 1.28 7.99 9.53
CA VAL A 114 0.12 7.50 10.30
C VAL A 114 0.56 6.76 11.58
N PRO A 115 1.05 7.48 12.60
CA PRO A 115 1.66 6.86 13.78
C PRO A 115 0.69 6.07 14.67
N MET A 116 -0.62 6.32 14.51
CA MET A 116 -1.67 5.60 15.26
C MET A 116 -2.07 4.26 14.63
N ALA A 117 -1.53 3.94 13.46
CA ALA A 117 -1.76 2.65 12.82
C ALA A 117 -1.12 1.53 13.65
N LYS A 118 -1.85 0.42 13.84
CA LYS A 118 -1.26 -0.78 14.45
C LYS A 118 -0.61 -1.64 13.37
N VAL A 119 0.45 -2.37 13.74
CA VAL A 119 1.17 -3.24 12.80
C VAL A 119 0.83 -4.70 13.11
N GLY A 120 0.42 -5.43 12.09
CA GLY A 120 0.36 -6.90 12.09
C GLY A 120 1.34 -7.46 11.07
N HIS A 121 1.48 -8.78 10.99
CA HIS A 121 2.43 -9.41 10.08
C HIS A 121 1.85 -10.70 9.52
N ILE A 122 2.04 -10.92 8.22
CA ILE A 122 1.72 -12.18 7.54
C ILE A 122 3.00 -12.72 6.93
N GLY A 123 3.33 -13.96 7.25
CA GLY A 123 4.45 -14.70 6.68
C GLY A 123 3.94 -15.83 5.80
N LEU A 124 4.32 -15.79 4.53
CA LEU A 124 4.01 -16.82 3.54
C LEU A 124 5.28 -17.47 3.01
N TYR A 125 5.22 -18.76 2.74
CA TYR A 125 6.17 -19.45 1.86
C TYR A 125 5.40 -20.17 0.76
N ARG A 126 6.09 -20.59 -0.29
CA ARG A 126 5.49 -21.45 -1.33
C ARG A 126 5.83 -22.89 -1.02
N ASP A 127 4.82 -23.74 -1.06
CA ASP A 127 5.03 -25.18 -1.06
C ASP A 127 5.94 -25.56 -2.25
N PRO A 128 7.04 -26.29 -2.05
CA PRO A 128 7.96 -26.65 -3.13
C PRO A 128 7.35 -27.58 -4.19
N GLU A 129 6.31 -28.35 -3.84
CA GLU A 129 5.67 -29.33 -4.72
C GLU A 129 4.42 -28.76 -5.39
N THR A 130 3.54 -28.10 -4.63
CA THR A 130 2.26 -27.58 -5.15
C THR A 130 2.37 -26.15 -5.65
N LEU A 131 3.41 -25.42 -5.27
CA LEU A 131 3.58 -23.97 -5.48
C LEU A 131 2.48 -23.12 -4.83
N GLU A 132 1.63 -23.72 -3.98
CA GLU A 132 0.59 -23.02 -3.25
C GLU A 132 1.20 -22.21 -2.09
N PRO A 133 0.64 -21.03 -1.78
CA PRO A 133 1.08 -20.21 -0.67
C PRO A 133 0.61 -20.82 0.67
N ILE A 134 1.56 -21.10 1.56
CA ILE A 134 1.30 -21.59 2.92
C ILE A 134 1.62 -20.48 3.93
N GLU A 135 0.63 -20.17 4.79
CA GLU A 135 0.79 -19.29 5.95
C GLU A 135 1.68 -19.97 7.00
N TYR A 136 2.87 -19.40 7.27
CA TYR A 136 3.74 -19.87 8.37
C TYR A 136 3.64 -18.99 9.62
N TYR A 137 3.15 -17.76 9.48
CA TYR A 137 3.02 -16.81 10.57
C TYR A 137 1.91 -15.82 10.29
N CYS A 138 1.02 -15.60 11.26
CA CYS A 138 0.02 -14.55 11.18
C CYS A 138 -0.23 -13.98 12.58
N LYS A 139 0.19 -12.73 12.79
CA LYS A 139 -0.02 -12.01 14.05
C LYS A 139 -0.63 -10.66 13.73
N LEU A 140 -1.92 -10.52 14.04
CA LEU A 140 -2.71 -9.32 13.78
C LEU A 140 -3.04 -8.59 15.09
N PRO A 141 -3.36 -7.29 15.05
CA PRO A 141 -3.96 -6.59 16.18
C PRO A 141 -5.24 -7.26 16.67
N ASP A 142 -5.47 -7.30 17.98
CA ASP A 142 -6.68 -7.93 18.55
C ASP A 142 -7.98 -7.27 18.06
N ASP A 143 -7.93 -5.99 17.70
CA ASP A 143 -9.04 -5.19 17.19
C ASP A 143 -9.04 -5.04 15.65
N ILE A 144 -8.39 -5.95 14.92
CA ILE A 144 -8.19 -5.85 13.46
C ILE A 144 -9.51 -5.75 12.66
N GLN A 145 -10.59 -6.39 13.12
CA GLN A 145 -11.91 -6.33 12.46
C GLN A 145 -12.53 -4.91 12.46
N ASN A 146 -12.07 -4.05 13.38
CA ASN A 146 -12.53 -2.65 13.50
C ASN A 146 -11.59 -1.67 12.79
N ARG A 147 -10.73 -2.16 11.90
CA ARG A 147 -9.68 -1.38 11.23
C ARG A 147 -9.75 -1.52 9.72
N ASP A 148 -9.35 -0.46 9.03
CA ASP A 148 -9.06 -0.55 7.61
C ASP A 148 -7.61 -1.04 7.45
N VAL A 149 -7.43 -2.07 6.64
CA VAL A 149 -6.15 -2.73 6.45
C VAL A 149 -5.45 -2.20 5.21
N ILE A 150 -4.18 -1.85 5.37
CA ILE A 150 -3.25 -1.58 4.28
C ILE A 150 -2.25 -2.74 4.26
N LEU A 151 -2.41 -3.62 3.27
CA LEU A 151 -1.54 -4.77 3.03
C LEU A 151 -0.34 -4.31 2.18
N LEU A 152 0.87 -4.55 2.67
CA LEU A 152 2.11 -3.98 2.13
C LEU A 152 3.01 -5.09 1.56
N ASP A 153 3.37 -4.97 0.28
CA ASP A 153 4.41 -5.78 -0.36
C ASP A 153 5.04 -4.98 -1.51
N PRO A 154 6.36 -4.74 -1.54
CA PRO A 154 6.98 -3.90 -2.58
C PRO A 154 6.70 -4.37 -4.01
N MET A 155 6.46 -5.67 -4.23
CA MET A 155 6.34 -6.25 -5.56
C MET A 155 5.01 -6.99 -5.74
N LEU A 156 4.18 -6.54 -6.68
CA LEU A 156 3.05 -7.32 -7.18
C LEU A 156 3.43 -8.00 -8.50
N ALA A 157 4.18 -9.10 -8.39
CA ALA A 157 4.64 -9.88 -9.55
C ALA A 157 3.55 -10.85 -10.02
N THR A 158 3.59 -12.12 -9.61
CA THR A 158 2.56 -13.13 -9.98
C THR A 158 1.21 -12.95 -9.30
N GLY A 159 1.09 -12.04 -8.33
CA GLY A 159 -0.12 -11.85 -7.51
C GLY A 159 -0.38 -12.92 -6.44
N GLY A 160 0.32 -14.07 -6.45
CA GLY A 160 0.00 -15.19 -5.56
C GLY A 160 0.10 -14.89 -4.07
N SER A 161 1.18 -14.23 -3.62
CA SER A 161 1.35 -13.86 -2.21
C SER A 161 0.33 -12.83 -1.75
N ALA A 162 0.01 -11.86 -2.62
CA ALA A 162 -0.97 -10.82 -2.35
C ALA A 162 -2.38 -11.42 -2.23
N ALA A 163 -2.80 -12.22 -3.22
CA ALA A 163 -4.11 -12.85 -3.24
C ALA A 163 -4.29 -13.78 -2.03
N ALA A 164 -3.31 -14.65 -1.73
CA ALA A 164 -3.38 -15.50 -0.55
C ALA A 164 -3.48 -14.69 0.76
N SER A 165 -2.68 -13.63 0.91
CA SER A 165 -2.73 -12.76 2.09
C SER A 165 -4.09 -12.09 2.25
N VAL A 166 -4.71 -11.63 1.15
CA VAL A 166 -6.08 -11.10 1.18
C VAL A 166 -7.08 -12.18 1.57
N GLY A 167 -6.98 -13.39 1.02
CA GLY A 167 -7.79 -14.55 1.41
C GLY A 167 -7.71 -14.82 2.91
N PHE A 168 -6.49 -14.93 3.46
CA PHE A 168 -6.26 -15.14 4.89
C PHE A 168 -6.84 -14.05 5.79
N LEU A 169 -6.84 -12.79 5.33
CA LEU A 169 -7.47 -11.68 6.04
C LEU A 169 -9.00 -11.79 5.98
N LYS A 170 -9.56 -12.11 4.81
CA LYS A 170 -11.00 -12.27 4.61
C LYS A 170 -11.58 -13.46 5.39
N ASP A 171 -10.85 -14.57 5.49
CA ASP A 171 -11.21 -15.72 6.34
C ASP A 171 -11.33 -15.36 7.82
N ARG A 172 -10.72 -14.23 8.23
CA ARG A 172 -10.80 -13.66 9.58
C ARG A 172 -11.83 -12.53 9.70
N ASN A 173 -12.72 -12.39 8.71
CA ASN A 173 -13.77 -11.36 8.59
C ASN A 173 -13.21 -9.92 8.51
N ILE A 174 -12.09 -9.74 7.81
CA ILE A 174 -11.54 -8.41 7.52
C ILE A 174 -11.99 -8.01 6.12
N GLU A 175 -12.81 -6.95 6.03
CA GLU A 175 -13.50 -6.57 4.79
C GLU A 175 -12.83 -5.42 4.04
N HIS A 176 -12.26 -4.44 4.74
CA HIS A 176 -11.68 -3.26 4.09
C HIS A 176 -10.17 -3.42 3.98
N ILE A 177 -9.72 -3.88 2.81
CA ILE A 177 -8.32 -4.13 2.52
C ILE A 177 -7.91 -3.30 1.31
N LYS A 178 -6.84 -2.52 1.45
CA LYS A 178 -6.12 -1.86 0.36
C LYS A 178 -4.79 -2.57 0.17
N PHE A 179 -4.42 -2.89 -1.06
CA PHE A 179 -3.11 -3.46 -1.36
C PHE A 179 -2.17 -2.38 -1.91
N VAL A 180 -0.97 -2.27 -1.34
CA VAL A 180 0.01 -1.23 -1.69
C VAL A 180 1.36 -1.86 -2.03
N CYS A 181 1.90 -1.52 -3.19
CA CYS A 181 3.19 -2.00 -3.68
C CYS A 181 4.00 -0.90 -4.36
N LEU A 182 5.31 -1.09 -4.54
CA LEU A 182 6.10 -0.15 -5.32
C LEU A 182 5.90 -0.40 -6.81
N ILE A 183 6.07 -1.65 -7.26
CA ILE A 183 5.93 -2.03 -8.67
C ILE A 183 4.91 -3.15 -8.80
N ALA A 184 3.99 -2.98 -9.72
CA ALA A 184 3.05 -4.02 -10.15
C ALA A 184 3.36 -4.50 -11.57
N ALA A 185 3.04 -5.76 -11.85
CA ALA A 185 2.95 -6.33 -13.20
C ALA A 185 1.48 -6.61 -13.56
N PRO A 186 1.10 -6.56 -14.85
CA PRO A 186 -0.24 -6.88 -15.33
C PRO A 186 -0.78 -8.21 -14.78
N GLU A 187 0.05 -9.25 -14.83
CA GLU A 187 -0.31 -10.61 -14.39
C GLU A 187 -0.69 -10.67 -12.90
N GLY A 188 -0.02 -9.86 -12.08
CA GLY A 188 -0.29 -9.78 -10.64
C GLY A 188 -1.56 -9.01 -10.33
N ILE A 189 -1.83 -7.93 -11.06
CA ILE A 189 -3.08 -7.17 -10.98
C ILE A 189 -4.25 -8.06 -11.38
N GLU A 190 -4.14 -8.72 -12.53
CA GLU A 190 -5.19 -9.61 -13.05
C GLU A 190 -5.51 -10.72 -12.06
N ARG A 191 -4.49 -11.38 -11.52
CA ARG A 191 -4.71 -12.43 -10.51
C ARG A 191 -5.41 -11.89 -9.27
N LEU A 192 -4.88 -10.83 -8.66
CA LEU A 192 -5.44 -10.29 -7.43
C LEU A 192 -6.90 -9.83 -7.62
N HIS A 193 -7.22 -9.15 -8.72
CA HIS A 193 -8.59 -8.74 -9.01
C HIS A 193 -9.51 -9.89 -9.44
N SER A 194 -8.97 -10.96 -10.02
CA SER A 194 -9.78 -12.15 -10.35
C SER A 194 -10.25 -12.88 -9.08
N GLU A 195 -9.42 -12.92 -8.04
CA GLU A 195 -9.71 -13.59 -6.78
C GLU A 195 -10.42 -12.63 -5.78
N HIS A 196 -10.08 -11.33 -5.84
CA HIS A 196 -10.53 -10.30 -4.90
C HIS A 196 -10.83 -8.96 -5.61
N PRO A 197 -11.93 -8.89 -6.39
CA PRO A 197 -12.28 -7.72 -7.22
C PRO A 197 -12.65 -6.46 -6.42
N ASP A 198 -12.80 -6.57 -5.12
CA ASP A 198 -13.11 -5.51 -4.16
C ASP A 198 -11.88 -4.84 -3.54
N VAL A 199 -10.67 -5.37 -3.77
CA VAL A 199 -9.43 -4.85 -3.18
C VAL A 199 -8.76 -3.87 -4.14
N PRO A 200 -8.73 -2.56 -3.85
CA PRO A 200 -8.01 -1.61 -4.66
C PRO A 200 -6.49 -1.79 -4.54
N ILE A 201 -5.79 -1.57 -5.65
CA ILE A 201 -4.32 -1.66 -5.76
C ILE A 201 -3.74 -0.26 -5.93
N PHE A 202 -2.74 0.06 -5.13
CA PHE A 202 -1.97 1.30 -5.23
C PHE A 202 -0.51 0.97 -5.53
N CYS A 203 0.04 1.52 -6.61
CA CYS A 203 1.43 1.29 -6.99
C CYS A 203 2.17 2.55 -7.41
N ALA A 204 3.50 2.56 -7.23
CA ALA A 204 4.37 3.63 -7.71
C ALA A 204 4.77 3.44 -9.19
N GLY A 205 4.63 2.23 -9.73
CA GLY A 205 4.86 1.93 -11.14
C GLY A 205 4.13 0.67 -11.59
N LEU A 206 3.71 0.68 -12.85
CA LEU A 206 3.21 -0.49 -13.57
C LEU A 206 4.21 -0.84 -14.67
N ASP A 207 4.75 -2.05 -14.60
CA ASP A 207 5.74 -2.57 -15.54
C ASP A 207 5.09 -3.45 -16.63
N GLU A 208 5.88 -3.95 -17.57
CA GLU A 208 5.35 -4.51 -18.82
C GLU A 208 4.80 -5.94 -18.67
N ARG A 209 5.54 -6.80 -17.95
CA ARG A 209 5.29 -8.25 -17.88
C ARG A 209 6.16 -8.91 -16.81
N LEU A 210 5.96 -10.21 -16.64
CA LEU A 210 6.92 -11.11 -15.99
C LEU A 210 7.86 -11.79 -17.01
N ASN A 211 9.06 -12.17 -16.58
CA ASN A 211 9.94 -13.08 -17.31
C ASN A 211 9.68 -14.56 -16.95
N GLU A 212 10.45 -15.48 -17.53
CA GLU A 212 10.33 -16.93 -17.30
C GLU A 212 10.58 -17.36 -15.84
N HIS A 213 11.25 -16.53 -15.05
CA HIS A 213 11.51 -16.73 -13.62
C HIS A 213 10.51 -15.96 -12.73
N ALA A 214 9.44 -15.43 -13.30
CA ALA A 214 8.42 -14.65 -12.62
C ALA A 214 8.91 -13.32 -11.99
N TYR A 215 10.05 -12.78 -12.44
CA TYR A 215 10.46 -11.42 -12.12
C TYR A 215 9.77 -10.41 -13.03
N THR A 216 9.36 -9.29 -12.45
CA THR A 216 8.82 -8.14 -13.19
C THR A 216 9.89 -7.50 -14.08
N VAL A 217 9.51 -7.11 -15.31
CA VAL A 217 10.40 -6.49 -16.30
C VAL A 217 9.88 -5.10 -16.70
N PRO A 218 10.71 -4.03 -16.61
CA PRO A 218 12.13 -4.03 -16.22
C PRO A 218 12.38 -4.27 -14.72
N GLY A 219 11.38 -4.05 -13.86
CA GLY A 219 11.44 -4.36 -12.42
C GLY A 219 12.52 -3.63 -11.65
N LEU A 220 12.88 -4.19 -10.49
CA LEU A 220 13.97 -3.72 -9.62
C LEU A 220 14.81 -4.88 -9.02
N GLY A 221 14.66 -6.10 -9.55
CA GLY A 221 15.23 -7.33 -8.98
C GLY A 221 14.41 -7.90 -7.82
N ASP A 222 15.06 -8.61 -6.90
CA ASP A 222 14.44 -9.12 -5.67
C ASP A 222 14.42 -8.02 -4.59
N ALA A 223 13.22 -7.54 -4.24
CA ALA A 223 13.07 -6.47 -3.25
C ALA A 223 13.54 -6.88 -1.85
N GLY A 224 13.34 -8.15 -1.45
CA GLY A 224 13.76 -8.65 -0.15
C GLY A 224 15.28 -8.66 -0.03
N ASP A 225 15.96 -9.21 -1.02
CA ASP A 225 17.43 -9.25 -1.05
C ASP A 225 18.03 -7.85 -1.08
N ARG A 226 17.44 -6.93 -1.85
CA ARG A 226 17.91 -5.55 -1.91
C ARG A 226 17.67 -4.76 -0.62
N LEU A 227 16.60 -5.06 0.12
CA LEU A 227 16.32 -4.45 1.43
C LEU A 227 17.24 -4.97 2.54
N PHE A 228 17.54 -6.27 2.54
CA PHE A 228 18.19 -6.95 3.66
C PHE A 228 19.63 -7.40 3.38
N GLY A 229 20.11 -7.26 2.15
CA GLY A 229 21.47 -7.67 1.77
C GLY A 229 21.65 -9.19 1.71
N THR A 230 20.61 -9.92 1.27
CA THR A 230 20.61 -11.38 1.17
C THR A 230 20.77 -11.87 -0.27
N LYS A 231 20.74 -13.20 -0.47
CA LYS A 231 20.71 -13.92 -1.74
C LYS A 231 19.77 -15.12 -1.63
#